data_AF-A0A740R6Q3-F1
#
_entry.id   AF-A0A740R6Q3-F1
#
_cell.length_a   1.000
_cell.length_b   1.000
_cell.length_c   1.000
_cell.angle_alpha   90.00
_cell.angle_beta   90.00
_cell.angle_gamma   90.00
#
_symmetry.space_group_name_H-M   'P 1'
#
loop_
_entity.id
_entity.type
_entity.pdbx_description
1 polymer ?
#
loop_
_entity_poly.entity_id
_entity_poly.type
_entity_poly.pdbx_seq_one_letter_code
_entity_poly.pdbx_strand_id
1 'polypeptide(L)'
;MNLDDKALFLDAMEDVQPLKRHTDVHWQPTRNLKTPQRIDTLQLDNFLTTGFLDLLPLNEPLEFRREGLQQGVIDKLRSGKYPQQASLNLLRQPVETCRKMLFRFILEA
;
A
#
# COMPACT_ATOMS: atom_id res chain seq x y z
N MET A 1 -25.57 6.81 -39.57
CA MET A 1 -24.72 6.38 -40.69
C MET A 1 -25.59 6.41 -41.92
N ASN A 2 -25.27 7.25 -42.91
CA ASN A 2 -26.04 7.31 -44.14
C ASN A 2 -25.77 6.02 -44.94
N LEU A 3 -26.78 5.48 -45.62
CA LEU A 3 -26.60 4.31 -46.49
C LEU A 3 -25.53 4.57 -47.58
N ASP A 4 -25.42 5.82 -48.00
CA ASP A 4 -24.47 6.30 -49.03
C ASP A 4 -23.01 6.16 -48.58
N ASP A 5 -22.71 6.47 -47.30
CA ASP A 5 -21.36 6.33 -46.74
C ASP A 5 -20.91 4.87 -46.71
N LYS A 6 -21.85 3.94 -46.50
CA LYS A 6 -21.57 2.51 -46.48
C LYS A 6 -21.32 1.97 -47.89
N ALA A 7 -22.06 2.45 -48.88
CA ALA A 7 -21.86 2.07 -50.28
C ALA A 7 -20.50 2.56 -50.79
N LEU A 8 -20.17 3.83 -50.53
CA LEU A 8 -18.87 4.43 -50.86
C LEU A 8 -17.70 3.69 -50.21
N PHE A 9 -17.86 3.27 -48.95
CA PHE A 9 -16.84 2.50 -48.25
C PHE A 9 -16.62 1.11 -48.87
N LEU A 10 -17.69 0.42 -49.28
CA LEU A 10 -17.58 -0.91 -49.88
C LEU A 10 -16.93 -0.86 -51.26
N ASP A 11 -17.27 0.15 -52.07
CA ASP A 11 -16.65 0.42 -53.38
C ASP A 11 -15.14 0.66 -53.22
N ALA A 12 -14.74 1.47 -52.24
CA ALA A 12 -13.32 1.73 -51.95
C ALA A 12 -12.54 0.51 -51.39
N MET A 13 -13.23 -0.55 -50.96
CA MET A 13 -12.62 -1.76 -50.39
C MET A 13 -12.59 -2.94 -51.37
N GLU A 14 -13.08 -2.78 -52.61
CA GLU A 14 -13.23 -3.86 -53.59
C GLU A 14 -11.90 -4.58 -53.91
N ASP A 15 -10.79 -3.84 -53.95
CA ASP A 15 -9.46 -4.37 -54.28
C ASP A 15 -8.66 -4.90 -53.07
N VAL A 16 -9.23 -4.88 -51.86
CA VAL A 16 -8.50 -5.25 -50.64
C VAL A 16 -8.53 -6.78 -50.45
N GLN A 17 -7.39 -7.43 -50.70
CA GLN A 17 -7.22 -8.87 -50.47
C GLN A 17 -6.67 -9.18 -49.06
N PRO A 18 -7.25 -10.15 -48.33
CA PRO A 18 -6.70 -10.61 -47.06
C PRO A 18 -5.26 -11.13 -47.20
N LEU A 19 -4.40 -10.75 -46.25
CA LEU A 19 -3.01 -11.21 -46.21
C LEU A 19 -2.92 -12.74 -46.00
N LYS A 20 -2.15 -13.42 -46.85
CA LYS A 20 -1.96 -14.90 -46.80
C LYS A 20 -1.27 -15.40 -45.52
N ARG A 21 -0.51 -14.52 -44.85
CA ARG A 21 0.12 -14.78 -43.54
C ARG A 21 -0.30 -13.67 -42.59
N HIS A 22 -1.22 -13.99 -41.70
CA HIS A 22 -1.57 -13.12 -40.58
C HIS A 22 -0.55 -13.36 -39.46
N THR A 23 -0.07 -12.28 -38.84
CA THR A 23 0.58 -12.40 -37.54
C THR A 23 -0.52 -12.70 -36.53
N ASP A 24 -0.64 -13.96 -36.12
CA ASP A 24 -1.45 -14.32 -34.96
C ASP A 24 -0.84 -13.66 -33.73
N VAL A 25 -1.35 -12.48 -33.39
CA VAL A 25 -1.08 -11.87 -32.09
C VAL A 25 -1.88 -12.71 -31.10
N HIS A 26 -1.21 -13.66 -30.46
CA HIS A 26 -1.77 -14.38 -29.32
C HIS A 26 -2.03 -13.36 -28.21
N TRP A 27 -3.24 -12.82 -28.20
CA TRP A 27 -3.75 -12.03 -27.10
C TRP A 27 -3.90 -12.94 -25.89
N GLN A 28 -2.85 -12.99 -25.08
CA GLN A 28 -2.94 -13.58 -23.75
C GLN A 28 -3.58 -12.53 -22.86
N PRO A 29 -4.83 -12.71 -22.42
CA PRO A 29 -5.38 -11.82 -21.41
C PRO A 29 -4.48 -12.02 -20.19
N THR A 30 -3.76 -10.96 -19.79
CA THR A 30 -3.03 -10.96 -18.53
C THR A 30 -4.06 -11.21 -17.43
N ARG A 31 -4.12 -12.45 -16.97
CA ARG A 31 -4.99 -12.86 -15.88
C ARG A 31 -4.39 -12.23 -14.64
N ASN A 32 -4.80 -10.99 -14.35
CA ASN A 32 -4.56 -10.36 -13.07
C ASN A 32 -5.31 -11.21 -12.03
N LEU A 33 -4.64 -12.25 -11.54
CA LEU A 33 -5.01 -12.99 -10.35
C LEU A 33 -4.87 -12.00 -9.20
N LYS A 34 -5.84 -11.08 -9.07
CA LYS A 34 -5.98 -10.30 -7.85
C LYS A 34 -6.29 -11.33 -6.78
N THR A 35 -5.28 -11.65 -5.97
CA THR A 35 -5.44 -12.46 -4.78
C THR A 35 -6.59 -11.84 -3.99
N PRO A 36 -7.60 -12.62 -3.58
CA PRO A 36 -8.69 -12.08 -2.78
C PRO A 36 -8.06 -11.40 -1.56
N GLN A 37 -8.33 -10.11 -1.39
CA GLN A 37 -7.85 -9.37 -0.23
C GLN A 37 -8.51 -9.97 1.01
N ARG A 38 -7.74 -10.78 1.73
CA ARG A 38 -8.17 -11.30 3.02
C ARG A 38 -8.28 -10.12 3.97
N ILE A 39 -9.47 -9.89 4.50
CA ILE A 39 -9.69 -8.88 5.53
C ILE A 39 -8.90 -9.33 6.76
N ASP A 40 -7.98 -8.48 7.20
CA ASP A 40 -7.28 -8.67 8.46
C ASP A 40 -8.19 -8.18 9.59
N THR A 41 -8.86 -9.11 10.25
CA THR A 41 -9.86 -8.81 11.30
C THR A 41 -9.26 -8.05 12.47
N LEU A 42 -7.96 -8.24 12.74
CA LEU A 42 -7.25 -7.50 13.78
C LEU A 42 -7.21 -6.00 13.49
N GLN A 43 -7.22 -5.60 12.21
CA GLN A 43 -7.20 -4.18 11.84
C GLN A 43 -8.55 -3.49 12.02
N LEU A 44 -9.64 -4.22 12.25
CA LEU A 44 -10.94 -3.64 12.57
C LEU A 44 -10.92 -2.92 13.93
N ASP A 45 -10.10 -3.40 14.86
CA ASP A 45 -9.94 -2.83 16.21
C ASP A 45 -8.79 -1.81 16.29
N ASN A 46 -8.14 -1.48 15.16
CA ASN A 46 -6.97 -0.61 15.13
C ASN A 46 -7.37 0.86 15.36
N PHE A 47 -7.21 1.31 16.62
CA PHE A 47 -7.51 2.66 17.10
C PHE A 47 -6.51 3.75 16.68
N LEU A 48 -5.41 3.42 16.02
CA LEU A 48 -4.40 4.41 15.62
C LEU A 48 -4.96 5.33 14.51
N THR A 49 -4.91 6.64 14.68
CA THR A 49 -5.45 7.59 13.70
C THR A 49 -4.40 8.02 12.67
N THR A 50 -4.83 8.42 11.47
CA THR A 50 -3.97 8.96 10.40
C THR A 50 -4.19 10.46 10.13
N GLY A 51 -5.30 11.03 10.59
CA GLY A 51 -5.63 12.45 10.44
C GLY A 51 -5.19 13.29 11.63
N PHE A 52 -5.11 14.61 11.42
CA PHE A 52 -4.71 15.61 12.43
C PHE A 52 -3.32 15.33 13.02
N LEU A 53 -2.32 15.24 12.14
CA LEU A 53 -0.95 14.97 12.55
C LEU A 53 -0.25 16.25 13.01
N ASP A 54 0.30 16.20 14.22
CA ASP A 54 1.28 17.17 14.68
C ASP A 54 2.67 16.76 14.17
N LEU A 55 3.23 17.55 13.27
CA LEU A 55 4.57 17.30 12.73
C LEU A 55 5.62 17.61 13.79
N LEU A 56 6.47 16.62 14.08
CA LEU A 56 7.56 16.78 15.04
C LEU A 56 8.79 17.43 14.38
N PRO A 57 9.37 18.48 14.99
CA PRO A 57 10.62 19.06 14.55
C PRO A 57 11.78 18.05 14.61
N LEU A 58 12.73 18.13 13.66
CA LEU A 58 13.87 17.21 13.61
C LEU A 58 14.90 17.43 14.73
N ASN A 59 14.90 18.62 15.32
CA ASN A 59 15.76 18.99 16.46
C ASN A 59 15.21 18.53 17.81
N GLU A 60 13.97 18.02 17.84
CA GLU A 60 13.32 17.58 19.06
C GLU A 60 13.29 16.03 19.13
N PRO A 61 13.71 15.44 20.26
CA PRO A 61 13.63 14.00 20.44
C PRO A 61 12.17 13.55 20.62
N LEU A 62 11.85 12.37 20.11
CA LEU A 62 10.55 11.73 20.34
C LEU A 62 10.47 11.21 21.78
N GLU A 63 9.69 11.88 22.62
CA GLU A 63 9.57 11.55 24.05
C GLU A 63 8.11 11.51 24.48
N PHE A 64 7.76 10.52 25.31
CA PHE A 64 6.46 10.40 25.94
C PHE A 64 6.60 9.82 27.34
N ARG A 65 5.93 10.42 28.32
CA ARG A 65 5.88 9.94 29.71
C ARG A 65 4.46 10.01 30.24
N ARG A 66 3.92 8.87 30.64
CA ARG A 66 2.64 8.80 31.35
C ARG A 66 2.80 9.32 32.78
N GLU A 67 1.81 10.06 33.25
CA GLU A 67 1.76 10.50 34.65
C GLU A 67 1.84 9.30 35.62
N GLY A 68 2.56 9.47 36.73
CA GLY A 68 2.82 8.41 37.70
C GLY A 68 4.02 7.50 37.37
N LEU A 69 4.68 7.65 36.22
CA LEU A 69 5.95 6.97 35.96
C LEU A 69 7.11 7.70 36.63
N GLN A 70 7.95 6.94 37.35
CA GLN A 70 9.17 7.45 37.97
C GLN A 70 10.19 7.85 36.89
N GLN A 71 10.78 9.03 37.03
CA GLN A 71 11.79 9.57 36.10
C GLN A 71 12.93 8.58 35.81
N GLY A 72 13.40 7.87 36.84
CA GLY A 72 14.48 6.90 36.70
C GLY A 72 14.19 5.71 35.77
N VAL A 73 12.92 5.40 35.48
CA VAL A 73 12.56 4.37 34.48
C VAL A 73 12.86 4.87 33.07
N ILE A 74 12.46 6.11 32.77
CA ILE A 74 12.72 6.76 31.48
C ILE A 74 14.22 6.95 31.28
N ASP A 75 14.94 7.38 32.30
CA ASP A 75 16.39 7.59 32.22
C ASP A 75 17.14 6.27 31.95
N LYS A 76 16.70 5.17 32.59
CA LYS A 76 17.25 3.83 32.32
C LYS A 76 16.99 3.39 30.89
N LEU A 77 15.78 3.61 30.37
CA LEU A 77 15.41 3.28 28.99
C LEU A 77 16.26 4.08 27.99
N ARG A 78 16.42 5.39 28.21
CA ARG A 78 17.28 6.26 27.38
C ARG A 78 18.75 5.84 27.40
N SER A 79 19.25 5.42 28.56
CA SER A 79 20.63 4.93 28.73
C SER A 79 20.88 3.50 28.20
N GLY A 80 19.86 2.84 27.64
CA GLY A 80 19.97 1.47 27.14
C GLY A 80 20.18 0.42 28.23
N LYS A 81 19.83 0.72 29.49
CA LYS A 81 19.96 -0.23 30.61
C LYS A 81 18.93 -1.36 30.55
N TYR A 82 17.87 -1.19 29.77
CA TYR A 82 16.94 -2.26 29.44
C TYR A 82 17.35 -2.89 28.10
N PRO A 83 17.53 -4.22 28.03
CA PRO A 83 17.86 -4.88 26.78
C PRO A 83 16.69 -4.77 25.81
N GLN A 84 17.00 -4.72 24.53
CA GLN A 84 15.98 -4.77 23.49
C GLN A 84 15.34 -6.16 23.46
N GLN A 85 14.03 -6.21 23.72
CA GLN A 85 13.25 -7.46 23.71
C GLN A 85 12.60 -7.72 22.36
N ALA A 86 12.26 -6.66 21.63
CA ALA A 86 11.61 -6.74 20.32
C ALA A 86 12.01 -5.53 19.45
N SER A 87 11.89 -5.68 18.13
CA SER A 87 12.24 -4.64 17.16
C SER A 87 11.22 -4.59 16.03
N LEU A 88 10.77 -3.40 15.65
CA LEU A 88 9.90 -3.19 14.50
C LEU A 88 10.61 -2.27 13.49
N ASN A 89 10.76 -2.74 12.25
CA ASN A 89 11.33 -1.95 11.15
C ASN A 89 10.20 -1.37 10.28
N LEU A 90 10.18 -0.05 10.13
CA LEU A 90 9.17 0.69 9.35
C LEU A 90 9.78 1.39 8.11
N LEU A 91 11.05 1.14 7.80
CA LEU A 91 11.74 1.80 6.69
C LEU A 91 11.12 1.43 5.33
N ARG A 92 10.95 2.45 4.47
CA ARG A 92 10.42 2.34 3.10
C ARG A 92 9.00 1.75 3.04
N GLN A 93 8.23 1.86 4.12
CA GLN A 93 6.84 1.44 4.16
C GLN A 93 5.88 2.64 4.00
N PRO A 94 4.76 2.48 3.27
CA PRO A 94 3.69 3.47 3.27
C PRO A 94 3.11 3.65 4.69
N VAL A 95 2.59 4.85 4.99
CA VAL A 95 2.04 5.19 6.31
C VAL A 95 0.97 4.21 6.78
N GLU A 96 0.05 3.81 5.90
CA GLU A 96 -1.01 2.86 6.24
C GLU A 96 -0.44 1.47 6.61
N THR A 97 0.64 1.06 5.94
CA THR A 97 1.33 -0.19 6.29
C THR A 97 2.00 -0.08 7.65
N CYS A 98 2.66 1.05 7.94
CA CYS A 98 3.26 1.31 9.25
C CYS A 98 2.22 1.25 10.37
N ARG A 99 1.04 1.85 10.17
CA ARG A 99 -0.07 1.84 11.13
C ARG A 99 -0.50 0.42 11.48
N LYS A 100 -0.65 -0.44 10.47
CA LYS A 100 -1.05 -1.85 10.65
C LYS A 100 0.03 -2.67 11.36
N MET A 101 1.28 -2.49 10.94
CA MET A 101 2.44 -3.18 11.52
C MET A 101 2.64 -2.80 12.98
N LEU A 102 2.55 -1.50 13.31
CA LEU A 102 2.72 -1.00 14.67
C LEU A 102 1.63 -1.53 15.61
N PHE A 103 0.36 -1.45 15.18
CA PHE A 103 -0.75 -1.94 15.98
C PHE A 103 -0.61 -3.43 16.30
N ARG A 104 -0.28 -4.24 15.28
CA ARG A 104 -0.02 -5.67 15.46
C ARG A 104 1.15 -5.92 16.42
N PHE A 105 2.25 -5.20 16.25
CA PHE A 105 3.44 -5.33 17.09
C PHE A 105 3.13 -5.03 18.57
N ILE A 106 2.31 -4.02 18.86
CA ILE A 106 1.91 -3.67 20.24
C ILE A 106 1.05 -4.78 20.88
N LEU A 107 0.26 -5.52 20.10
CA LEU A 107 -0.57 -6.61 20.62
C LEU A 107 0.18 -7.93 20.79
N GLU A 108 1.23 -8.17 20.02
CA GLU A 108 2.02 -9.40 20.05
C GLU A 108 3.21 -9.34 21.03
N ALA A 109 3.68 -8.14 21.38
CA ALA A 109 4.80 -7.90 22.29
C ALA A 109 4.39 -7.90 23.77
#